data_AF-A0A353WUI8-F1
#
_entry.id   AF-A0A353WUI8-F1
#
_cell.length_a   1.000
_cell.length_b   1.000
_cell.length_c   1.000
_cell.angle_alpha   90.00
_cell.angle_beta   90.00
_cell.angle_gamma   90.00
#
_symmetry.space_group_name_H-M   'P 1'
#
loop_
_entity.id
_entity.type
_entity.pdbx_description
1 polymer ?
#
loop_
_entity_poly.entity_id
_entity_poly.type
_entity_poly.pdbx_seq_one_letter_code
_entity_poly.pdbx_strand_id
1 'polypeptide(L)'
;MSKALNTYRAYWGFRKIKKQLPPAKACKSVAETRDCINALNKLIADLKKEFGLVPDAAYMTIKDYILIQDRLVIKEFEKDFHD
;
A
#
# COMPACT_ATOMS: atom_id res chain seq x y z
N MET A 1 18.00 21.44 -5.26
CA MET A 1 16.95 20.83 -6.11
C MET A 1 15.64 21.57 -5.89
N SER A 2 14.85 21.81 -6.94
CA SER A 2 13.53 22.45 -6.80
C SER A 2 12.55 21.51 -6.08
N LYS A 3 11.80 22.05 -5.10
CA LYS A 3 10.74 21.33 -4.36
C LYS A 3 9.70 20.69 -5.29
N ALA A 4 9.41 21.36 -6.41
CA ALA A 4 8.48 20.85 -7.42
C ALA A 4 9.01 19.57 -8.09
N LEU A 5 10.31 19.54 -8.44
CA LEU A 5 10.94 18.39 -9.08
C LEU A 5 10.97 17.16 -8.17
N ASN A 6 11.27 17.34 -6.88
CA ASN A 6 11.23 16.26 -5.90
C ASN A 6 9.81 15.71 -5.72
N THR A 7 8.80 16.59 -5.77
CA THR A 7 7.40 16.18 -5.72
C THR A 7 7.07 15.29 -6.92
N TYR A 8 7.38 15.72 -8.15
CA TYR A 8 7.15 14.91 -9.34
C TYR A 8 7.87 13.55 -9.30
N ARG A 9 9.12 13.53 -8.86
CA ARG A 9 9.91 12.30 -8.73
C ARG A 9 9.31 11.32 -7.73
N ALA A 10 8.89 11.82 -6.56
CA ALA A 10 8.24 10.98 -5.55
C ALA A 10 6.91 10.39 -6.05
N TYR A 11 6.07 11.20 -6.73
CA TYR A 11 4.85 10.71 -7.36
C TYR A 11 5.12 9.67 -8.45
N TRP A 12 6.16 9.87 -9.25
CA TRP A 12 6.53 8.93 -10.31
C TRP A 12 7.07 7.60 -9.74
N GLY A 13 7.94 7.67 -8.73
CA GLY A 13 8.44 6.49 -8.01
C GLY A 13 7.30 5.69 -7.37
N PHE A 14 6.36 6.39 -6.71
CA PHE A 14 5.16 5.77 -6.18
C PHE A 14 4.33 5.06 -7.26
N ARG A 15 4.05 5.74 -8.38
CA ARG A 15 3.24 5.20 -9.48
C ARG A 15 3.86 3.94 -10.10
N LYS A 16 5.19 3.86 -10.19
CA LYS A 16 5.90 2.70 -10.77
C LYS A 16 5.64 1.44 -9.94
N ILE A 17 5.77 1.52 -8.62
CA ILE A 17 5.54 0.37 -7.74
C ILE A 17 4.06 0.05 -7.61
N LYS A 18 3.18 1.06 -7.52
CA LYS A 18 1.73 0.83 -7.48
C LYS A 18 1.22 -0.02 -8.65
N LYS A 19 1.83 0.12 -9.83
CA LYS A 19 1.50 -0.71 -11.02
C LYS A 19 1.94 -2.18 -10.90
N GLN A 20 2.91 -2.47 -10.05
CA GLN A 20 3.42 -3.83 -9.83
C GLN A 20 2.62 -4.57 -8.76
N LEU A 21 1.93 -3.83 -7.89
CA LEU A 21 1.08 -4.40 -6.86
C LEU A 21 -0.30 -4.75 -7.42
N PRO A 22 -0.87 -5.91 -7.04
CA PRO A 22 -2.25 -6.24 -7.40
C PRO A 22 -3.19 -5.20 -6.79
N PRO A 23 -4.27 -4.77 -7.46
CA PRO A 23 -5.26 -3.89 -6.84
C PRO A 23 -5.72 -4.47 -5.49
N ALA A 24 -5.90 -3.63 -4.46
CA ALA A 24 -6.26 -4.12 -3.12
C ALA A 24 -7.46 -5.09 -3.14
N LYS A 25 -8.50 -4.79 -3.94
CA LYS A 25 -9.69 -5.64 -4.09
C LYS A 25 -9.44 -7.01 -4.73
N ALA A 26 -8.30 -7.20 -5.38
CA ALA A 26 -7.90 -8.45 -6.01
C ALA A 26 -7.15 -9.38 -5.03
N CYS A 27 -6.73 -8.88 -3.86
CA CYS A 27 -6.14 -9.71 -2.82
C CYS A 27 -7.18 -10.67 -2.25
N LYS A 28 -6.80 -11.94 -2.09
CA LYS A 28 -7.67 -13.04 -1.65
C LYS A 28 -7.35 -13.54 -0.24
N SER A 29 -6.21 -13.15 0.34
CA SER A 29 -5.78 -13.58 1.67
C SER A 29 -5.18 -12.46 2.52
N VAL A 30 -5.19 -12.66 3.83
CA VAL A 30 -4.53 -11.75 4.79
C VAL A 30 -3.02 -11.68 4.52
N ALA A 31 -2.40 -12.77 4.06
CA ALA A 31 -0.99 -12.81 3.69
C ALA A 31 -0.69 -11.91 2.49
N GLU A 32 -1.47 -12.01 1.40
CA GLU A 32 -1.28 -11.17 0.20
C GLU A 32 -1.43 -9.67 0.51
N THR A 33 -2.43 -9.31 1.32
CA THR A 33 -2.62 -7.91 1.74
C THR A 33 -1.46 -7.43 2.60
N ARG A 34 -0.96 -8.26 3.52
CA ARG A 34 0.18 -7.94 4.38
C ARG A 34 1.45 -7.70 3.57
N ASP A 35 1.73 -8.53 2.57
CA ASP A 35 2.90 -8.37 1.70
C ASP A 35 2.82 -7.08 0.88
N CYS A 36 1.63 -6.76 0.35
CA CYS A 36 1.41 -5.50 -0.36
C CYS A 36 1.61 -4.28 0.55
N ILE A 37 1.10 -4.31 1.79
CA ILE A 37 1.28 -3.25 2.78
C ILE A 37 2.76 -3.08 3.13
N ASN A 38 3.49 -4.18 3.34
CA ASN A 38 4.92 -4.14 3.63
C ASN A 38 5.72 -3.53 2.47
N ALA A 39 5.42 -3.92 1.23
CA ALA A 39 6.05 -3.35 0.04
C ALA A 39 5.79 -1.84 -0.08
N LEU A 40 4.55 -1.40 0.18
CA LEU A 40 4.18 0.01 0.17
C LEU A 40 4.87 0.80 1.29
N ASN A 41 4.94 0.26 2.51
CA ASN A 41 5.62 0.90 3.63
C ASN A 41 7.12 1.09 3.35
N LYS A 42 7.78 0.08 2.79
CA LYS A 42 9.18 0.18 2.36
C LYS A 42 9.37 1.30 1.34
N LEU A 43 8.52 1.34 0.32
CA LEU A 43 8.55 2.40 -0.69
C LEU A 43 8.32 3.79 -0.08
N ILE A 44 7.35 3.93 0.83
CA ILE A 44 7.10 5.21 1.51
C ILE A 44 8.34 5.65 2.30
N ALA A 45 9.01 4.74 2.99
CA ALA A 45 10.25 5.03 3.69
C ALA A 45 11.36 5.48 2.72
N ASP A 46 11.51 4.79 1.59
CA ASP A 46 12.49 5.14 0.55
C ASP A 46 12.18 6.52 -0.06
N LEU A 47 10.93 6.81 -0.42
CA LEU A 47 10.49 8.10 -0.96
C LEU A 47 10.71 9.25 0.04
N LYS A 48 10.39 9.02 1.32
CA LYS A 48 10.61 9.99 2.40
C LYS A 48 12.10 10.27 2.59
N LYS A 49 12.94 9.24 2.50
CA LYS A 49 14.40 9.37 2.63
C LYS A 49 15.03 10.08 1.44
N GLU A 50 14.61 9.75 0.22
CA GLU A 50 15.22 10.28 -1.02
C GLU A 50 14.72 11.69 -1.35
N PHE A 51 13.42 11.94 -1.19
CA PHE A 51 12.77 13.18 -1.64
C PHE A 51 12.28 14.08 -0.51
N GLY A 52 12.31 13.62 0.74
CA GLY A 52 11.83 14.37 1.90
C GLY A 52 10.30 14.48 1.97
N LEU A 53 9.56 13.75 1.14
CA LEU A 53 8.10 13.80 1.08
C LEU A 53 7.50 12.46 0.66
N VAL A 54 6.23 12.27 1.00
CA VAL A 54 5.45 11.09 0.63
C VAL A 54 4.19 11.57 -0.09
N PRO A 55 3.88 11.05 -1.30
CA PRO A 55 2.65 11.40 -2.00
C PRO A 55 1.41 10.96 -1.21
N ASP A 56 0.37 11.81 -1.13
CA ASP A 56 -0.89 11.46 -0.46
C ASP A 56 -1.54 10.19 -1.02
N ALA A 57 -1.37 9.98 -2.33
CA ALA A 57 -1.83 8.77 -3.01
C ALA A 57 -1.22 7.48 -2.42
N ALA A 58 -0.03 7.54 -1.81
CA ALA A 58 0.60 6.42 -1.15
C ALA A 58 -0.14 6.04 0.14
N TYR A 59 -0.48 7.03 0.97
CA TYR A 59 -1.27 6.81 2.18
C TYR A 59 -2.67 6.27 1.86
N MET A 60 -3.34 6.84 0.85
CA MET A 60 -4.65 6.35 0.41
C MET A 60 -4.58 4.91 -0.07
N THR A 61 -3.52 4.56 -0.81
CA THR A 61 -3.35 3.19 -1.31
C THR A 61 -3.11 2.21 -0.17
N ILE A 62 -2.29 2.54 0.84
CA ILE A 62 -2.14 1.68 2.04
C ILE A 62 -3.47 1.48 2.75
N LYS A 63 -4.25 2.55 2.92
CA LYS A 63 -5.57 2.49 3.56
C LYS A 63 -6.51 1.51 2.83
N ASP A 64 -6.47 1.49 1.50
CA ASP A 64 -7.26 0.52 0.72
C ASP A 64 -6.85 -0.93 1.02
N TYR A 65 -5.56 -1.24 1.16
CA TYR A 65 -5.12 -2.59 1.52
C TYR A 65 -5.50 -2.97 2.95
N ILE A 66 -5.40 -2.04 3.91
CA ILE A 66 -5.82 -2.28 5.30
C ILE A 66 -7.31 -2.63 5.35
N LEU A 67 -8.16 -1.87 4.64
CA LEU A 67 -9.60 -2.15 4.60
C LEU A 67 -9.92 -3.53 4.01
N ILE A 68 -9.15 -3.99 3.01
CA ILE A 68 -9.33 -5.34 2.47
C ILE A 68 -8.79 -6.40 3.44
N GLN A 69 -7.66 -6.14 4.09
CA GLN A 69 -7.10 -7.02 5.10
C GLN A 69 -8.10 -7.25 6.24
N ASP A 70 -8.67 -6.18 6.81
CA ASP A 70 -9.67 -6.27 7.88
C ASP A 70 -10.89 -7.10 7.45
N ARG A 71 -11.38 -6.91 6.21
CA ARG A 71 -12.47 -7.72 5.66
C ARG A 71 -12.11 -9.20 5.54
N LEU A 72 -10.87 -9.52 5.18
CA LEU A 72 -10.40 -10.89 5.05
C LEU A 72 -10.23 -11.55 6.43
N VAL A 73 -9.70 -10.81 7.42
CA VAL A 73 -9.60 -11.27 8.81
C VAL A 73 -10.98 -11.58 9.38
N ILE A 74 -11.96 -10.69 9.20
CA ILE A 74 -13.34 -10.93 9.66
C ILE A 74 -13.92 -12.19 9.02
N LYS A 75 -13.72 -12.40 7.71
CA LYS A 75 -14.19 -13.60 7.01
C LYS A 75 -13.52 -14.89 7.47
N GLU A 76 -12.23 -14.85 7.79
CA GLU A 76 -11.52 -16.00 8.37
C GLU A 76 -12.09 -16.31 9.75
N PHE A 77 -12.28 -15.30 10.59
CA PHE A 77 -12.88 -15.44 11.91
C PHE A 77 -14.32 -15.98 11.85
N GLU A 78 -15.17 -15.47 10.97
CA GLU A 78 -16.55 -15.96 10.81
C GLU A 78 -16.61 -17.44 10.42
N LYS A 79 -15.65 -17.94 9.62
CA LYS A 79 -15.59 -19.36 9.28
C LYS A 79 -15.24 -20.22 10.49
N ASP A 80 -14.24 -19.80 11.26
CA ASP A 80 -13.77 -20.54 12.44
C ASP A 80 -14.83 -20.67 13.55
N PHE A 81 -15.88 -19.84 13.55
CA PHE A 81 -16.98 -19.86 14.53
C PHE A 81 -18.23 -20.61 14.04
N HIS A 82 -18.33 -20.92 12.75
CA HIS A 82 -19.47 -21.61 12.16
C HIS A 82 -19.18 -23.08 11.80
N ASP A 83 -17.93 -23.54 12.00
CA ASP A 83 -17.50 -24.95 11.93
C ASP A 83 -17.35 -25.55 13.36
#